data_AF-A0A955NAK0-F1
#
_entry.id   AF-A0A955NAK0-F1
#
_cell.length_a   1.000
_cell.length_b   1.000
_cell.length_c   1.000
_cell.angle_alpha   90.00
_cell.angle_beta   90.00
_cell.angle_gamma   90.00
#
_symmetry.space_group_name_H-M   'P 1'
#
loop_
_entity.id
_entity.type
_entity.pdbx_description
1 polymer ?
#
loop_
_entity_poly.entity_id
_entity_poly.type
_entity_poly.pdbx_seq_one_letter_code
_entity_poly.pdbx_strand_id
1 'polypeptide(L)'
;MFTSAISRIVQKKFPQENEETLSSLVSVWAEVLKSIIDRSQELFLEQVSVLHIDLKPEMTMSLINTVNGIAEKIVEARTAKRNVVDITPQEERAFYASAEGKALIEGTTNVIYLAWLKHYRKRWEPKSKKKLKKEKSPPQPKRRYIKTVETNHYIPRFILKKYWAESGTLTRHARVNRDNWEIRQIGFGEWGHQKKLYSDKLEDRFSLIEGDAAEPIRKILATYPLNDPERLAFLGYLVVNKLRNPSYRRLLIEYMLPVTTAEVGKEEANNPEFQRDIYETIFENNDLYDQIASPLLWSRWVMVRTNEPVFVLPDTASIWGTFNGHRILVAPLTPTACFVSSGILETEKRVIPDELSNDELARVISRSLIASCQNDFVSHSKFPKPAATGLKDELLSRACRIIGELLNLAE
;
A
#
# COMPACT_ATOMS: atom_id res chain seq x y z
N MET A 1 13.97 5.12 -19.01
CA MET A 1 13.95 5.91 -17.76
C MET A 1 14.38 7.36 -18.00
N PHE A 2 15.63 7.63 -18.39
CA PHE A 2 16.16 9.01 -18.53
C PHE A 2 15.42 9.86 -19.56
N THR A 3 15.21 9.33 -20.77
CA THR A 3 14.43 9.99 -21.83
C THR A 3 13.02 10.34 -21.35
N SER A 4 12.33 9.39 -20.71
CA SER A 4 10.99 9.61 -20.14
C SER A 4 10.98 10.69 -19.06
N ALA A 5 12.02 10.74 -18.20
CA ALA A 5 12.13 11.75 -17.16
C ALA A 5 12.27 13.17 -17.74
N ILE A 6 13.16 13.35 -18.72
CA ILE A 6 13.36 14.62 -19.42
C ILE A 6 12.11 14.98 -20.24
N SER A 7 11.61 14.06 -21.05
CA SER A 7 10.44 14.25 -21.92
C SER A 7 9.22 14.75 -21.13
N ARG A 8 8.92 14.13 -19.99
CA ARG A 8 7.80 14.55 -19.12
C ARG A 8 7.94 16.00 -18.65
N ILE A 9 9.16 16.44 -18.33
CA ILE A 9 9.42 17.80 -17.84
C ILE A 9 9.32 18.80 -19.00
N VAL A 10 9.87 18.45 -20.15
CA VAL A 10 9.80 19.26 -21.37
C VAL A 10 8.36 19.44 -21.82
N GLN A 11 7.59 18.35 -21.97
CA GLN A 11 6.17 18.40 -22.36
C GLN A 11 5.33 19.21 -21.37
N LYS A 12 5.60 19.09 -20.06
CA LYS A 12 4.92 19.88 -19.03
C LYS A 12 5.24 21.38 -19.16
N LYS A 13 6.48 21.73 -19.47
CA LYS A 13 6.95 23.12 -19.51
C LYS A 13 6.65 23.81 -20.84
N PHE A 14 6.60 23.04 -21.93
CA PHE A 14 6.45 23.53 -23.30
C PHE A 14 5.39 22.72 -24.08
N PRO A 15 4.11 22.74 -23.64
CA PRO A 15 3.07 21.88 -24.23
C PRO A 15 2.64 22.29 -25.65
N GLN A 16 3.05 23.47 -26.13
CA GLN A 16 2.64 24.02 -27.44
C GLN A 16 3.72 23.89 -28.52
N GLU A 17 4.89 23.37 -28.18
CA GLU A 17 6.03 23.30 -29.08
C GLU A 17 6.03 22.01 -29.93
N ASN A 18 6.69 22.05 -31.09
CA ASN A 18 6.77 20.91 -32.01
C ASN A 18 7.49 19.72 -31.35
N GLU A 19 6.80 18.57 -31.26
CA GLU A 19 7.32 17.33 -30.68
C GLU A 19 8.61 16.83 -31.33
N GLU A 20 8.77 17.01 -32.64
CA GLU A 20 9.95 16.51 -33.38
C GLU A 20 11.21 17.28 -32.98
N THR A 21 11.10 18.61 -32.88
CA THR A 21 12.19 19.49 -32.40
C THR A 21 12.54 19.19 -30.94
N LEU A 22 11.52 19.03 -30.09
CA LEU A 22 11.72 18.71 -28.68
C LEU A 22 12.33 17.32 -28.47
N SER A 23 11.96 16.33 -29.29
CA SER A 23 12.46 14.95 -29.18
C SER A 23 13.98 14.88 -29.32
N SER A 24 14.55 15.63 -30.26
CA SER A 24 16.01 15.67 -30.46
C SER A 24 16.74 16.30 -29.26
N LEU A 25 16.21 17.38 -28.68
CA LEU A 25 16.76 18.00 -27.48
C LEU A 25 16.63 17.09 -26.25
N VAL A 26 15.48 16.44 -26.10
CA VAL A 26 15.22 15.45 -25.05
C VAL A 26 16.25 14.34 -25.09
N SER A 27 16.63 13.84 -26.28
CA SER A 27 17.68 12.82 -26.42
C SER A 27 19.02 13.31 -25.88
N VAL A 28 19.46 14.51 -26.26
CA VAL A 28 20.75 15.08 -25.82
C VAL A 28 20.77 15.24 -24.30
N TRP A 29 19.73 15.83 -23.71
CA TRP A 29 19.67 16.00 -22.26
C TRP A 29 19.52 14.68 -21.50
N ALA A 30 18.88 13.68 -22.08
CA ALA A 30 18.80 12.34 -21.50
C ALA A 30 20.16 11.62 -21.49
N GLU A 31 20.99 11.79 -22.53
CA GLU A 31 22.37 11.29 -22.57
C GLU A 31 23.24 11.93 -21.48
N VAL A 32 23.09 13.24 -21.27
CA VAL A 32 23.78 13.97 -20.19
C VAL A 32 23.34 13.46 -18.83
N LEU A 33 22.03 13.35 -18.60
CA LEU A 33 21.47 12.81 -17.37
C LEU A 33 21.97 11.39 -17.09
N LYS A 34 21.97 10.53 -18.12
CA LYS A 34 22.52 9.16 -18.03
C LYS A 34 23.99 9.20 -17.62
N SER A 35 24.80 10.03 -18.25
CA SER A 35 26.24 10.15 -17.97
C SER A 35 26.51 10.56 -16.52
N ILE A 36 25.75 11.54 -16.00
CA ILE A 36 25.83 11.97 -14.61
C ILE A 36 25.47 10.81 -13.66
N ILE A 37 24.39 10.09 -13.93
CA ILE A 37 23.88 9.02 -13.06
C ILE A 37 24.82 7.82 -13.06
N ASP A 38 25.23 7.35 -14.24
CA ASP A 38 26.12 6.19 -14.38
C ASP A 38 27.45 6.46 -13.66
N ARG A 39 28.06 7.63 -13.88
CA ARG A 39 29.30 7.99 -13.21
C ARG A 39 29.14 8.14 -11.69
N SER A 40 28.00 8.67 -11.24
CA SER A 40 27.70 8.77 -9.80
C SER A 40 27.53 7.38 -9.16
N GLN A 41 26.94 6.43 -9.90
CA GLN A 41 26.79 5.04 -9.44
C GLN A 41 28.13 4.33 -9.36
N GLU A 42 29.00 4.48 -10.36
CA GLU A 42 30.37 3.92 -10.34
C GLU A 42 31.12 4.38 -9.09
N LEU A 43 31.23 5.70 -8.88
CA LEU A 43 31.91 6.28 -7.71
C LEU A 43 31.28 5.82 -6.38
N PHE A 44 29.95 5.70 -6.34
CA PHE A 44 29.25 5.21 -5.16
C PHE A 44 29.58 3.73 -4.87
N LEU A 45 29.55 2.87 -5.89
CA LEU A 45 29.80 1.44 -5.75
C LEU A 45 31.26 1.14 -5.36
N GLU A 46 32.22 1.96 -5.79
CA GLU A 46 33.62 1.88 -5.34
C GLU A 46 33.77 2.06 -3.81
N GLN A 47 32.84 2.75 -3.16
CA GLN A 47 32.90 3.11 -1.74
C GLN A 47 32.00 2.24 -0.85
N VAL A 48 31.17 1.40 -1.44
CA VAL A 48 30.11 0.67 -0.74
C VAL A 48 30.47 -0.79 -0.62
N SER A 49 30.53 -1.28 0.61
CA SER A 49 30.93 -2.66 0.91
C SER A 49 29.77 -3.56 1.34
N VAL A 50 28.67 -2.99 1.86
CA VAL A 50 27.59 -3.79 2.46
C VAL A 50 26.22 -3.20 2.16
N LEU A 51 25.43 -3.91 1.35
CA LEU A 51 24.01 -3.62 1.10
C LEU A 51 23.18 -4.89 1.19
N HIS A 52 22.08 -4.81 1.93
CA HIS A 52 21.11 -5.90 2.05
C HIS A 52 20.00 -5.75 1.00
N ILE A 53 19.50 -6.87 0.46
CA ILE A 53 18.51 -6.87 -0.63
C ILE A 53 17.19 -6.15 -0.27
N ASP A 54 16.77 -6.19 0.99
CA ASP A 54 15.61 -5.42 1.51
C ASP A 54 15.68 -3.91 1.26
N LEU A 55 16.86 -3.35 0.98
CA LEU A 55 17.00 -1.93 0.65
C LEU A 55 16.76 -1.63 -0.83
N LYS A 56 16.67 -2.64 -1.70
CA LYS A 56 16.46 -2.45 -3.15
C LYS A 56 15.31 -1.47 -3.44
N PRO A 57 14.09 -1.60 -2.88
CA PRO A 57 13.01 -0.66 -3.16
C PRO A 57 13.30 0.78 -2.69
N GLU A 58 13.93 0.94 -1.53
CA GLU A 58 14.32 2.24 -0.98
C GLU A 58 15.38 2.92 -1.86
N MET A 59 16.37 2.15 -2.33
CA MET A 59 17.41 2.62 -3.22
C MET A 59 16.88 2.96 -4.61
N THR A 60 15.99 2.14 -5.17
CA THR A 60 15.33 2.41 -6.46
C THR A 60 14.53 3.71 -6.38
N MET A 61 13.79 3.95 -5.30
CA MET A 61 13.07 5.20 -5.10
C MET A 61 14.02 6.40 -4.98
N SER A 62 15.12 6.25 -4.24
CA SER A 62 16.15 7.29 -4.15
C SER A 62 16.73 7.62 -5.53
N LEU A 63 17.02 6.61 -6.36
CA LEU A 63 17.52 6.78 -7.71
C LEU A 63 16.50 7.53 -8.59
N ILE A 64 15.23 7.12 -8.58
CA ILE A 64 14.16 7.77 -9.35
C ILE A 64 14.03 9.25 -8.96
N ASN A 65 14.05 9.56 -7.67
CA ASN A 65 13.97 10.93 -7.18
C ASN A 65 15.18 11.76 -7.62
N THR A 66 16.38 11.19 -7.56
CA THR A 66 17.60 11.83 -8.06
C THR A 66 17.52 12.07 -9.56
N VAL A 67 17.12 11.07 -10.36
CA VAL A 67 16.94 11.18 -11.81
C VAL A 67 15.96 12.31 -12.16
N ASN A 68 14.79 12.33 -11.52
CA ASN A 68 13.78 13.36 -11.78
C ASN A 68 14.25 14.76 -11.36
N GLY A 69 14.91 14.88 -10.20
CA GLY A 69 15.42 16.17 -9.72
C GLY A 69 16.52 16.74 -10.63
N ILE A 70 17.43 15.90 -11.12
CA ILE A 70 18.48 16.35 -12.06
C ILE A 70 17.86 16.67 -13.43
N ALA A 71 16.92 15.86 -13.90
CA ALA A 71 16.21 16.11 -15.15
C ALA A 71 15.56 17.51 -15.13
N GLU A 72 14.91 17.88 -14.03
CA GLU A 72 14.31 19.21 -13.83
C GLU A 72 15.38 20.30 -13.87
N LYS A 73 16.49 20.11 -13.13
CA LYS A 73 17.58 21.07 -13.09
C LYS A 73 18.29 21.25 -14.44
N ILE A 74 18.43 20.20 -15.24
CA ILE A 74 18.97 20.29 -16.60
C ILE A 74 18.05 21.17 -17.45
N VAL A 75 16.76 20.81 -17.54
CA VAL A 75 15.80 21.56 -18.37
C VAL A 75 15.71 23.02 -17.91
N GLU A 76 15.62 23.27 -16.60
CA GLU A 76 15.63 24.62 -16.03
C GLU A 76 16.88 25.41 -16.43
N ALA A 77 18.07 24.86 -16.18
CA ALA A 77 19.33 25.56 -16.46
C ALA A 77 19.49 25.89 -17.95
N ARG A 78 19.08 24.98 -18.84
CA ARG A 78 19.22 25.18 -20.29
C ARG A 78 18.19 26.14 -20.87
N THR A 79 17.02 26.30 -20.24
CA THR A 79 15.92 27.15 -20.71
C THR A 79 15.72 28.44 -19.92
N ALA A 80 16.48 28.68 -18.85
CA ALA A 80 16.31 29.86 -18.00
C ALA A 80 16.54 31.21 -18.72
N LYS A 81 17.38 31.23 -19.75
CA LYS A 81 17.77 32.46 -20.49
C LYS A 81 17.69 32.31 -22.00
N ARG A 82 17.10 31.23 -22.50
CA ARG A 82 17.01 30.91 -23.92
C ARG A 82 15.62 30.38 -24.21
N ASN A 83 15.04 30.79 -25.33
CA ASN A 83 13.82 30.15 -25.80
C ASN A 83 14.18 28.72 -26.25
N VAL A 84 13.33 27.74 -25.94
CA VAL A 84 13.60 26.33 -26.24
C VAL A 84 13.71 26.07 -27.74
N VAL A 85 12.99 26.84 -28.56
CA VAL A 85 13.02 26.76 -30.03
C VAL A 85 14.34 27.23 -30.64
N ASP A 86 15.08 28.07 -29.92
CA ASP A 86 16.37 28.60 -30.36
C ASP A 86 17.54 27.67 -29.96
N ILE A 87 17.27 26.62 -29.17
CA ILE A 87 18.29 25.68 -28.73
C ILE A 87 18.43 24.58 -29.77
N THR A 88 19.61 24.48 -30.41
CA THR A 88 19.87 23.38 -31.33
C THR A 88 20.49 22.16 -30.62
N PRO A 89 20.12 20.93 -30.98
CA PRO A 89 20.74 19.72 -30.43
C PRO A 89 22.26 19.67 -30.63
N GLN A 90 22.76 20.20 -31.75
CA GLN A 90 24.19 20.23 -32.08
C GLN A 90 24.97 21.16 -31.15
N GLU A 91 24.44 22.35 -30.85
CA GLU A 91 25.05 23.26 -29.89
C GLU A 91 25.09 22.68 -28.48
N GLU A 92 24.01 22.01 -28.06
CA GLU A 92 23.98 21.34 -26.76
C GLU A 92 25.03 20.21 -26.69
N ARG A 93 25.14 19.37 -27.72
CA ARG A 93 26.17 18.34 -27.80
C ARG A 93 27.58 18.94 -27.77
N ALA A 94 27.82 20.00 -28.53
CA ALA A 94 29.10 20.70 -28.56
C ALA A 94 29.46 21.27 -27.18
N PHE A 95 28.50 21.87 -26.49
CA PHE A 95 28.67 22.36 -25.12
C PHE A 95 29.04 21.24 -24.17
N TYR A 96 28.29 20.12 -24.14
CA TYR A 96 28.58 19.03 -23.22
C TYR A 96 29.88 18.27 -23.56
N ALA A 97 30.37 18.37 -24.80
CA ALA A 97 31.68 17.88 -25.19
C ALA A 97 32.85 18.82 -24.80
N SER A 98 32.56 20.09 -24.53
CA SER A 98 33.55 21.10 -24.13
C SER A 98 34.11 20.86 -22.73
N ALA A 99 35.18 21.56 -22.37
CA ALA A 99 35.77 21.49 -21.03
C ALA A 99 34.76 21.95 -19.95
N GLU A 100 34.01 23.00 -20.23
CA GLU A 100 32.98 23.56 -19.35
C GLU A 100 31.82 22.58 -19.15
N GLY A 101 31.33 21.96 -20.23
CA GLY A 101 30.27 20.97 -20.15
C GLY A 101 30.68 19.72 -19.38
N LYS A 102 31.90 19.21 -19.61
CA LYS A 102 32.47 18.09 -18.85
C LYS A 102 32.67 18.44 -17.38
N ALA A 103 33.17 19.63 -17.07
CA ALA A 103 33.33 20.10 -15.69
C ALA A 103 31.97 20.20 -14.97
N LEU A 104 30.91 20.64 -15.67
CA LEU A 104 29.55 20.67 -15.12
C LEU A 104 29.01 19.27 -14.82
N ILE A 105 29.18 18.32 -15.75
CA ILE A 105 28.80 16.92 -15.55
C ILE A 105 29.54 16.32 -14.34
N GLU A 106 30.86 16.50 -14.28
CA GLU A 106 31.71 15.98 -13.20
C GLU A 106 31.36 16.62 -11.84
N GLY A 107 31.16 17.94 -11.81
CA GLY A 107 30.73 18.64 -10.60
C GLY A 107 29.38 18.15 -10.09
N THR A 108 28.42 17.97 -10.99
CA THR A 108 27.08 17.45 -10.65
C THR A 108 27.17 16.01 -10.13
N THR A 109 27.96 15.17 -10.80
CA THR A 109 28.25 13.79 -10.40
C THR A 109 28.79 13.73 -8.97
N ASN A 110 29.80 14.53 -8.66
CA ASN A 110 30.40 14.56 -7.32
C ASN A 110 29.40 14.96 -6.23
N VAL A 111 28.53 15.93 -6.49
CA VAL A 111 27.48 16.33 -5.55
C VAL A 111 26.51 15.17 -5.26
N ILE A 112 26.07 14.47 -6.30
CA ILE A 112 25.13 13.34 -6.18
C ILE A 112 25.77 12.17 -5.45
N TYR A 113 26.96 11.76 -5.89
CA TYR A 113 27.73 10.68 -5.27
C TYR A 113 27.96 10.95 -3.78
N LEU A 114 28.40 12.16 -3.39
CA LEU A 114 28.60 12.51 -1.98
C LEU A 114 27.29 12.50 -1.18
N ALA A 115 26.18 12.92 -1.78
CA ALA A 115 24.87 12.85 -1.15
C ALA A 115 24.43 11.39 -0.91
N TRP A 116 24.60 10.51 -1.90
CA TRP A 116 24.33 9.08 -1.77
C TRP A 116 25.26 8.41 -0.74
N LEU A 117 26.55 8.73 -0.73
CA LEU A 117 27.50 8.20 0.24
C LEU A 117 27.15 8.62 1.68
N LYS A 118 26.75 9.88 1.87
CA LYS A 118 26.23 10.36 3.16
C LYS A 118 24.99 9.59 3.58
N HIS A 119 24.08 9.32 2.66
CA HIS A 119 22.86 8.57 2.92
C HIS A 119 23.15 7.10 3.25
N TYR A 120 24.08 6.49 2.52
CA TYR A 120 24.57 5.14 2.78
C TYR A 120 25.11 5.00 4.20
N ARG A 121 26.10 5.83 4.56
CA ARG A 121 26.75 5.78 5.88
C ARG A 121 25.76 6.00 7.04
N LYS A 122 24.82 6.92 6.86
CA LYS A 122 23.85 7.28 7.93
C LYS A 122 22.68 6.31 8.04
N ARG A 123 22.29 5.64 6.94
CA ARG A 123 21.01 4.93 6.88
C ARG A 123 21.11 3.52 6.31
N TRP A 124 21.65 3.34 5.10
CA TRP A 124 21.63 2.03 4.43
C TRP A 124 22.63 1.05 5.03
N GLU A 125 23.83 1.49 5.37
CA GLU A 125 24.85 0.64 5.95
C GLU A 125 24.44 0.11 7.34
N PRO A 126 23.97 0.95 8.30
CA PRO A 126 23.51 0.45 9.60
C PRO A 126 22.34 -0.54 9.48
N LYS A 127 21.38 -0.27 8.58
CA LYS A 127 20.25 -1.17 8.32
C LYS A 127 20.71 -2.51 7.76
N SER A 128 21.60 -2.48 6.76
CA SER A 128 22.14 -3.68 6.11
C SER A 128 22.92 -4.54 7.09
N LYS A 129 23.84 -3.93 7.85
CA LYS A 129 24.62 -4.63 8.90
C LYS A 129 23.70 -5.27 9.94
N LYS A 130 22.66 -4.55 10.38
CA LYS A 130 21.68 -5.08 11.35
C LYS A 130 20.90 -6.28 10.79
N LYS A 131 20.50 -6.23 9.52
CA LYS A 131 19.78 -7.33 8.85
C LYS A 131 20.67 -8.55 8.66
N LEU A 132 21.84 -8.38 8.05
CA LEU A 132 22.82 -9.46 7.86
C LEU A 132 23.26 -10.10 9.19
N LYS A 133 23.41 -9.31 10.26
CA LYS A 133 23.69 -9.85 11.60
C LYS A 133 22.56 -10.76 12.09
N LYS A 134 21.31 -10.37 11.88
CA LYS A 134 20.14 -11.19 12.26
C LYS A 134 20.01 -12.44 11.41
N GLU A 135 20.43 -12.42 10.15
CA GLU A 135 20.40 -13.61 9.28
C GLU A 135 21.49 -14.61 9.65
N LYS A 136 22.70 -14.11 9.93
CA LYS A 136 23.81 -14.95 10.41
C LYS A 136 23.57 -15.54 11.79
N SER A 137 22.82 -14.83 12.64
CA SER A 137 22.54 -15.25 14.01
C SER A 137 21.09 -14.88 14.34
N PRO A 138 20.12 -15.68 13.85
CA PRO A 138 18.71 -15.42 14.10
C PRO A 138 18.46 -15.42 15.61
N PRO A 139 17.74 -14.41 16.13
CA PRO A 139 17.39 -14.40 17.54
C PRO A 139 16.56 -15.64 17.84
N GLN A 140 16.89 -16.32 18.93
CA GLN A 140 16.08 -17.43 19.41
C GLN A 140 14.64 -16.93 19.64
N PRO A 141 13.62 -17.67 19.16
CA PRO A 141 12.24 -17.30 19.38
C PRO A 141 12.01 -17.22 20.90
N LYS A 142 11.60 -16.05 21.37
CA LYS A 142 11.26 -15.87 22.78
C LYS A 142 10.11 -16.79 23.12
N ARG A 143 10.20 -17.53 24.24
CA ARG A 143 9.08 -18.31 24.76
C ARG A 143 7.90 -17.37 24.93
N ARG A 144 6.79 -17.66 24.24
CA ARG A 144 5.57 -16.88 24.33
C ARG A 144 4.69 -17.47 25.43
N TYR A 145 4.18 -16.60 26.28
CA TYR A 145 3.15 -16.95 27.26
C TYR A 145 1.82 -16.47 26.69
N ILE A 146 0.96 -17.43 26.37
CA ILE A 146 -0.39 -17.15 25.88
C ILE A 146 -1.16 -16.51 27.04
N LYS A 147 -1.63 -15.28 26.83
CA LYS A 147 -2.47 -14.59 27.80
C LYS A 147 -3.92 -14.94 27.55
N THR A 148 -4.62 -15.34 28.60
CA THR A 148 -6.07 -15.52 28.54
C THR A 148 -6.75 -14.17 28.35
N VAL A 149 -7.67 -14.11 27.39
CA VAL A 149 -8.46 -12.91 27.13
C VAL A 149 -9.95 -13.23 27.22
N GLU A 150 -10.73 -12.29 27.77
CA GLU A 150 -12.19 -12.46 27.85
C GLU A 150 -12.88 -12.21 26.50
N THR A 151 -12.27 -11.35 25.68
CA THR A 151 -12.77 -10.95 24.36
C THR A 151 -11.64 -11.00 23.34
N ASN A 152 -11.99 -11.36 22.11
CA ASN A 152 -11.10 -11.43 20.97
C ASN A 152 -11.34 -10.25 20.05
N HIS A 153 -10.28 -9.59 19.58
CA HIS A 153 -10.39 -8.43 18.68
C HIS A 153 -10.43 -8.88 17.22
N TYR A 154 -11.58 -8.72 16.55
CA TYR A 154 -11.64 -8.92 15.10
C TYR A 154 -11.28 -7.67 14.29
N ILE A 155 -11.29 -6.49 14.94
CA ILE A 155 -10.63 -5.28 14.44
C ILE A 155 -9.43 -4.96 15.35
N PRO A 156 -8.22 -4.75 14.81
CA PRO A 156 -7.05 -4.53 15.63
C PRO A 156 -7.18 -3.29 16.52
N ARG A 157 -6.89 -3.42 17.80
CA ARG A 157 -6.95 -2.26 18.71
C ARG A 157 -5.98 -1.14 18.31
N PHE A 158 -4.83 -1.47 17.72
CA PHE A 158 -3.85 -0.47 17.30
C PHE A 158 -4.36 0.41 16.14
N ILE A 159 -5.10 -0.16 15.17
CA ILE A 159 -5.61 0.62 14.03
C ILE A 159 -6.64 1.63 14.52
N LEU A 160 -7.54 1.18 15.42
CA LEU A 160 -8.54 2.03 16.05
C LEU A 160 -7.88 3.18 16.80
N LYS A 161 -6.98 2.86 17.73
CA LYS A 161 -6.31 3.86 18.58
C LYS A 161 -5.50 4.87 17.77
N LYS A 162 -4.79 4.42 16.73
CA LYS A 162 -3.82 5.25 16.02
C LYS A 162 -4.43 6.08 14.89
N TYR A 163 -5.47 5.57 14.23
CA TYR A 163 -5.96 6.15 12.98
C TYR A 163 -7.44 6.52 12.96
N TRP A 164 -8.26 5.97 13.87
CA TRP A 164 -9.71 6.17 13.83
C TRP A 164 -10.24 6.90 15.06
N ALA A 165 -9.61 6.74 16.22
CA ALA A 165 -10.04 7.37 17.46
C ALA A 165 -9.61 8.84 17.53
N GLU A 166 -10.55 9.71 17.89
CA GLU A 166 -10.31 11.12 18.21
C GLU A 166 -10.34 11.26 19.74
N SER A 167 -9.24 11.67 20.36
CA SER A 167 -9.15 11.80 21.83
C SER A 167 -9.58 10.54 22.61
N GLY A 168 -9.40 9.35 22.02
CA GLY A 168 -9.78 8.06 22.63
C GLY A 168 -11.22 7.62 22.39
N THR A 169 -12.02 8.37 21.64
CA THR A 169 -13.40 8.00 21.29
C THR A 169 -13.54 7.70 19.80
N LEU A 170 -14.53 6.87 19.46
CA LEU A 170 -14.95 6.56 18.10
C LEU A 170 -16.37 7.08 17.87
N THR A 171 -16.64 7.61 16.67
CA THR A 171 -18.01 7.88 16.22
C THR A 171 -18.57 6.60 15.61
N ARG A 172 -19.42 5.88 16.36
CA ARG A 172 -20.06 4.64 15.91
C ARG A 172 -21.41 4.94 15.29
N HIS A 173 -21.67 4.30 14.14
CA HIS A 173 -22.95 4.30 13.44
C HIS A 173 -23.52 2.88 13.53
N ALA A 174 -24.52 2.67 14.38
CA ALA A 174 -25.18 1.38 14.56
C ALA A 174 -26.45 1.31 13.70
N ARG A 175 -26.60 0.22 12.95
CA ARG A 175 -27.73 0.03 12.04
C ARG A 175 -29.01 -0.14 12.85
N VAL A 176 -30.00 0.73 12.61
CA VAL A 176 -31.35 0.60 13.19
C VAL A 176 -32.26 -0.12 12.20
N ASN A 177 -32.18 0.25 10.93
CA ASN A 177 -32.84 -0.44 9.83
C ASN A 177 -32.02 -0.29 8.54
N ARG A 178 -32.57 -0.64 7.38
CA ARG A 178 -31.84 -0.63 6.10
C ARG A 178 -31.18 0.72 5.79
N ASP A 179 -31.89 1.82 6.05
CA ASP A 179 -31.48 3.16 5.62
C ASP A 179 -31.13 4.11 6.79
N ASN A 180 -31.38 3.70 8.03
CA ASN A 180 -31.17 4.53 9.22
C ASN A 180 -30.07 3.98 10.14
N TRP A 181 -29.28 4.92 10.64
CA TRP A 181 -28.16 4.70 11.55
C TRP A 181 -28.34 5.52 12.82
N GLU A 182 -28.13 4.88 13.96
CA GLU A 182 -27.98 5.56 15.24
C GLU A 182 -26.52 5.92 15.45
N ILE A 183 -26.24 7.17 15.84
CA ILE A 183 -24.88 7.68 16.01
C ILE A 183 -24.58 7.83 17.51
N ARG A 184 -23.48 7.24 17.97
CA ARG A 184 -23.01 7.37 19.36
C ARG A 184 -21.49 7.53 19.43
N GLN A 185 -21.03 8.29 20.42
CA GLN A 185 -19.61 8.29 20.79
C GLN A 185 -19.34 7.17 21.78
N ILE A 186 -18.31 6.37 21.53
CA ILE A 186 -17.92 5.25 22.37
C ILE A 186 -16.40 5.23 22.59
N GLY A 187 -15.92 4.55 23.63
CA GLY A 187 -14.49 4.35 23.81
C GLY A 187 -13.92 3.45 22.71
N PHE A 188 -12.69 3.71 22.23
CA PHE A 188 -12.13 2.87 21.15
C PHE A 188 -11.94 1.39 21.52
N GLY A 189 -11.87 1.08 22.82
CA GLY A 189 -11.80 -0.29 23.33
C GLY A 189 -13.15 -1.01 23.39
N GLU A 190 -14.26 -0.31 23.13
CA GLU A 190 -15.62 -0.83 23.24
C GLU A 190 -16.17 -1.38 21.91
N TRP A 191 -15.37 -1.35 20.84
CA TRP A 191 -15.77 -1.79 19.51
C TRP A 191 -14.79 -2.82 18.93
N GLY A 192 -15.24 -3.57 17.92
CA GLY A 192 -14.37 -4.45 17.14
C GLY A 192 -13.91 -5.73 17.85
N HIS A 193 -14.66 -6.21 18.85
CA HIS A 193 -14.34 -7.42 19.60
C HIS A 193 -15.58 -8.26 19.93
N GLN A 194 -15.38 -9.55 20.22
CA GLN A 194 -16.44 -10.48 20.62
C GLN A 194 -15.90 -11.53 21.61
N LYS A 195 -16.74 -12.02 22.52
CA LYS A 195 -16.37 -13.11 23.45
C LYS A 195 -16.19 -14.44 22.70
N LYS A 196 -15.12 -15.17 23.02
CA LYS A 196 -14.85 -16.55 22.57
C LYS A 196 -15.00 -16.74 21.05
N LEU A 197 -14.55 -15.76 20.26
CA LEU A 197 -14.59 -15.85 18.80
C LEU A 197 -13.58 -16.88 18.28
N TYR A 198 -12.42 -16.96 18.92
CA TYR A 198 -11.35 -17.92 18.68
C TYR A 198 -10.48 -18.05 19.95
N SER A 199 -9.57 -19.02 19.95
CA SER A 199 -8.72 -19.37 21.08
C SER A 199 -7.73 -18.26 21.45
N ASP A 200 -7.30 -18.25 22.71
CA ASP A 200 -6.23 -17.36 23.18
C ASP A 200 -4.92 -17.58 22.41
N LYS A 201 -4.66 -18.82 21.98
CA LYS A 201 -3.51 -19.18 21.14
C LYS A 201 -3.57 -18.43 19.81
N LEU A 202 -4.75 -18.35 19.19
CA LEU A 202 -4.92 -17.64 17.92
C LEU A 202 -4.87 -16.12 18.08
N GLU A 203 -5.46 -15.55 19.15
CA GLU A 203 -5.33 -14.11 19.47
C GLU A 203 -3.85 -13.70 19.64
N ASP A 204 -3.07 -14.54 20.32
CA ASP A 204 -1.62 -14.33 20.48
C ASP A 204 -0.89 -14.35 19.12
N ARG A 205 -1.31 -15.17 18.16
CA ARG A 205 -0.75 -15.18 16.80
C ARG A 205 -1.16 -13.95 15.99
N PHE A 206 -2.43 -13.54 16.03
CA PHE A 206 -2.89 -12.32 15.38
C PHE A 206 -2.14 -11.08 15.89
N SER A 207 -1.86 -11.03 17.20
CA SER A 207 -1.05 -9.95 17.78
C SER A 207 0.36 -9.83 17.16
N LEU A 208 0.97 -10.92 16.70
CA LEU A 208 2.25 -10.85 15.97
C LEU A 208 2.07 -10.27 14.57
N ILE A 209 1.05 -10.75 13.84
CA ILE A 209 0.76 -10.31 12.48
C ILE A 209 0.44 -8.80 12.48
N GLU A 210 -0.32 -8.35 13.46
CA GLU A 210 -0.58 -6.92 13.68
C GLU A 210 0.69 -6.13 13.99
N GLY A 211 1.58 -6.68 14.82
CA GLY A 211 2.87 -6.09 15.14
C GLY A 211 3.77 -5.94 13.90
N ASP A 212 3.81 -6.97 13.06
CA ASP A 212 4.60 -6.98 11.83
C ASP A 212 4.02 -6.05 10.75
N ALA A 213 2.70 -5.87 10.71
CA ALA A 213 2.02 -5.00 9.74
C ALA A 213 2.02 -3.51 10.12
N ALA A 214 2.27 -3.16 11.40
CA ALA A 214 2.21 -1.78 11.86
C ALA A 214 3.16 -0.82 11.11
N GLU A 215 4.39 -1.25 10.80
CA GLU A 215 5.36 -0.46 10.04
C GLU A 215 5.04 -0.41 8.54
N PRO A 216 4.71 -1.53 7.86
CA PRO A 216 4.21 -1.50 6.48
C PRO A 216 3.01 -0.56 6.26
N ILE A 217 2.01 -0.58 7.15
CA ILE A 217 0.86 0.34 7.09
C ILE A 217 1.32 1.79 7.20
N ARG A 218 2.21 2.10 8.16
CA ARG A 218 2.77 3.44 8.31
C ARG A 218 3.53 3.90 7.06
N LYS A 219 4.29 2.99 6.44
CA LYS A 219 5.05 3.27 5.21
C LYS A 219 4.14 3.53 4.03
N ILE A 220 3.14 2.69 3.79
CA ILE A 220 2.14 2.88 2.73
C ILE A 220 1.42 4.21 2.91
N LEU A 221 0.98 4.53 4.13
CA LEU A 221 0.31 5.80 4.42
C LEU A 221 1.20 7.03 4.21
N ALA A 222 2.53 6.86 4.29
CA ALA A 222 3.53 7.88 4.01
C ALA A 222 4.17 7.75 2.61
N THR A 223 3.58 6.95 1.72
CA THR A 223 4.02 6.77 0.32
C THR A 223 5.48 6.27 0.24
N TYR A 224 5.87 5.45 1.21
CA TYR A 224 7.20 4.89 1.33
C TYR A 224 7.25 3.45 0.78
N PRO A 225 8.30 3.06 0.05
CA PRO A 225 8.37 1.73 -0.55
C PRO A 225 8.45 0.63 0.50
N LEU A 226 7.73 -0.46 0.21
CA LEU A 226 7.79 -1.71 0.93
C LEU A 226 8.79 -2.68 0.28
N ASN A 227 9.55 -3.39 1.09
CA ASN A 227 10.27 -4.58 0.65
C ASN A 227 9.39 -5.84 0.70
N ASP A 228 9.90 -6.95 0.19
CA ASP A 228 9.16 -8.21 0.08
C ASP A 228 8.59 -8.69 1.42
N PRO A 229 9.37 -8.77 2.51
CA PRO A 229 8.83 -9.10 3.83
C PRO A 229 7.72 -8.14 4.28
N GLU A 230 7.87 -6.83 4.04
CA GLU A 230 6.88 -5.83 4.43
C GLU A 230 5.59 -5.94 3.63
N ARG A 231 5.68 -6.26 2.33
CA ARG A 231 4.50 -6.50 1.47
C ARG A 231 3.72 -7.71 1.94
N LEU A 232 4.42 -8.80 2.26
CA LEU A 232 3.81 -10.01 2.79
C LEU A 232 3.17 -9.77 4.16
N ALA A 233 3.84 -9.04 5.06
CA ALA A 233 3.27 -8.67 6.36
C ALA A 233 2.00 -7.81 6.21
N PHE A 234 2.00 -6.84 5.30
CA PHE A 234 0.83 -6.02 5.02
C PHE A 234 -0.35 -6.83 4.48
N LEU A 235 -0.12 -7.66 3.45
CA LEU A 235 -1.18 -8.52 2.91
C LEU A 235 -1.66 -9.55 3.92
N GLY A 236 -0.74 -10.20 4.65
CA GLY A 236 -1.09 -11.16 5.69
C GLY A 236 -2.03 -10.56 6.73
N TYR A 237 -1.79 -9.31 7.14
CA TYR A 237 -2.71 -8.56 7.99
C TYR A 237 -4.10 -8.36 7.37
N LEU A 238 -4.18 -8.01 6.08
CA LEU A 238 -5.47 -7.82 5.39
C LEU A 238 -6.25 -9.14 5.28
N VAL A 239 -5.56 -10.23 4.91
CA VAL A 239 -6.16 -11.57 4.85
C VAL A 239 -6.67 -12.00 6.22
N VAL A 240 -5.85 -11.85 7.26
CA VAL A 240 -6.22 -12.24 8.63
C VAL A 240 -7.42 -11.44 9.14
N ASN A 241 -7.48 -10.13 8.89
CA ASN A 241 -8.64 -9.32 9.26
C ASN A 241 -9.95 -9.82 8.62
N LYS A 242 -9.87 -10.34 7.39
CA LYS A 242 -11.02 -10.96 6.73
C LYS A 242 -11.40 -12.28 7.39
N LEU A 243 -10.42 -13.16 7.60
CA LEU A 243 -10.68 -14.48 8.16
C LEU A 243 -11.29 -14.35 9.55
N ARG A 244 -10.68 -13.55 10.44
CA ARG A 244 -11.15 -13.40 11.83
C ARG A 244 -12.47 -12.64 12.00
N ASN A 245 -13.05 -12.12 10.91
CA ASN A 245 -14.31 -11.40 11.00
C ASN A 245 -15.46 -12.34 11.42
N PRO A 246 -16.30 -11.98 12.42
CA PRO A 246 -17.36 -12.85 12.92
C PRO A 246 -18.34 -13.34 11.84
N SER A 247 -18.69 -12.45 10.92
CA SER A 247 -19.67 -12.74 9.87
C SER A 247 -19.08 -13.68 8.81
N TYR A 248 -17.80 -13.50 8.47
CA TYR A 248 -17.12 -14.41 7.55
C TYR A 248 -16.86 -15.77 8.19
N ARG A 249 -16.46 -15.81 9.47
CA ARG A 249 -16.34 -17.05 10.24
C ARG A 249 -17.65 -17.84 10.26
N ARG A 250 -18.78 -17.16 10.53
CA ARG A 250 -20.11 -17.80 10.53
C ARG A 250 -20.42 -18.45 9.18
N LEU A 251 -20.18 -17.70 8.09
CA LEU A 251 -20.36 -18.20 6.74
C LEU A 251 -19.52 -19.46 6.47
N LEU A 252 -18.24 -19.45 6.86
CA LEU A 252 -17.36 -20.61 6.68
C LEU A 252 -17.84 -21.83 7.48
N ILE A 253 -18.27 -21.63 8.73
CA ILE A 253 -18.84 -22.70 9.55
C ILE A 253 -20.09 -23.28 8.90
N GLU A 254 -21.00 -22.43 8.40
CA GLU A 254 -22.21 -22.88 7.69
C GLU A 254 -21.87 -23.74 6.46
N TYR A 255 -20.83 -23.38 5.70
CA TYR A 255 -20.36 -24.18 4.56
C TYR A 255 -19.68 -25.49 4.97
N MET A 256 -18.99 -25.54 6.11
CA MET A 256 -18.33 -26.75 6.62
C MET A 256 -19.30 -27.69 7.35
N LEU A 257 -20.46 -27.19 7.78
CA LEU A 257 -21.41 -27.94 8.60
C LEU A 257 -21.87 -29.27 7.95
N PRO A 258 -22.20 -29.33 6.64
CA PRO A 258 -22.57 -30.59 6.00
C PRO A 258 -21.45 -31.63 6.02
N VAL A 259 -20.21 -31.20 5.75
CA VAL A 259 -19.03 -32.08 5.74
C VAL A 259 -18.76 -32.61 7.14
N THR A 260 -18.68 -31.72 8.12
CA THR A 260 -18.47 -32.12 9.53
C THR A 260 -19.59 -33.01 10.06
N THR A 261 -20.85 -32.75 9.68
CA THR A 261 -21.99 -33.62 10.05
C THR A 261 -21.84 -35.03 9.49
N ALA A 262 -21.33 -35.17 8.26
CA ALA A 262 -21.09 -36.47 7.65
C ALA A 262 -19.96 -37.25 8.34
N GLU A 263 -18.91 -36.55 8.79
CA GLU A 263 -17.72 -37.16 9.40
C GLU A 263 -17.90 -37.53 10.88
N VAL A 264 -18.48 -36.64 11.69
CA VAL A 264 -18.56 -36.80 13.16
C VAL A 264 -19.99 -36.93 13.70
N GLY A 265 -21.00 -36.88 12.82
CA GLY A 265 -22.41 -36.90 13.20
C GLY A 265 -22.96 -35.53 13.61
N LYS A 266 -24.30 -35.43 13.63
CA LYS A 266 -25.01 -34.16 13.85
C LYS A 266 -24.77 -33.54 15.23
N GLU A 267 -24.66 -34.35 16.28
CA GLU A 267 -24.50 -33.84 17.64
C GLU A 267 -23.17 -33.10 17.80
N GLU A 268 -22.06 -33.75 17.46
CA GLU A 268 -20.72 -33.17 17.55
C GLU A 268 -20.52 -32.02 16.55
N ALA A 269 -21.05 -32.14 15.32
CA ALA A 269 -20.96 -31.07 14.33
C ALA A 269 -21.67 -29.78 14.76
N ASN A 270 -22.67 -29.85 15.65
CA ASN A 270 -23.34 -28.65 16.18
C ASN A 270 -22.69 -28.13 17.47
N ASN A 271 -21.64 -28.77 18.00
CA ASN A 271 -20.90 -28.29 19.16
C ASN A 271 -20.11 -27.01 18.79
N PRO A 272 -20.37 -25.87 19.46
CA PRO A 272 -19.68 -24.61 19.15
C PRO A 272 -18.16 -24.64 19.38
N GLU A 273 -17.68 -25.44 20.34
CA GLU A 273 -16.26 -25.60 20.61
C GLU A 273 -15.58 -26.40 19.50
N PHE A 274 -16.20 -27.51 19.09
CA PHE A 274 -15.75 -28.28 17.93
C PHE A 274 -15.69 -27.43 16.65
N GLN A 275 -16.76 -26.67 16.34
CA GLN A 275 -16.78 -25.80 15.17
C GLN A 275 -15.74 -24.67 15.24
N ARG A 276 -15.43 -24.16 16.43
CA ARG A 276 -14.31 -23.23 16.62
C ARG A 276 -13.00 -23.92 16.28
N ASP A 277 -12.75 -25.10 16.84
CA ASP A 277 -11.48 -25.79 16.68
C ASP A 277 -11.25 -26.22 15.21
N ILE A 278 -12.30 -26.71 14.52
CA ILE A 278 -12.27 -26.97 13.08
C ILE A 278 -11.97 -25.69 12.30
N TYR A 279 -12.66 -24.58 12.60
CA TYR A 279 -12.37 -23.31 11.95
C TYR A 279 -10.92 -22.85 12.16
N GLU A 280 -10.32 -23.10 13.32
CA GLU A 280 -8.94 -22.70 13.59
C GLU A 280 -7.91 -23.46 12.74
N THR A 281 -8.26 -24.65 12.23
CA THR A 281 -7.37 -25.41 11.33
C THR A 281 -7.08 -24.69 10.02
N ILE A 282 -7.94 -23.76 9.58
CA ILE A 282 -7.70 -22.99 8.34
C ILE A 282 -6.45 -22.12 8.45
N PHE A 283 -6.06 -21.73 9.67
CA PHE A 283 -4.87 -20.91 9.93
C PHE A 283 -3.57 -21.70 9.78
N GLU A 284 -3.65 -23.03 9.65
CA GLU A 284 -2.52 -23.93 9.42
C GLU A 284 -2.39 -24.31 7.93
N ASN A 285 -3.35 -23.92 7.08
CA ASN A 285 -3.39 -24.26 5.66
C ASN A 285 -2.72 -23.17 4.80
N ASN A 286 -1.43 -23.36 4.48
CA ASN A 286 -0.67 -22.44 3.64
C ASN A 286 -1.25 -22.26 2.22
N ASP A 287 -1.83 -23.31 1.65
CA ASP A 287 -2.40 -23.24 0.29
C ASP A 287 -3.63 -22.33 0.24
N LEU A 288 -4.46 -22.36 1.28
CA LEU A 288 -5.58 -21.43 1.43
C LEU A 288 -5.07 -19.98 1.48
N TYR A 289 -4.02 -19.71 2.26
CA TYR A 289 -3.43 -18.38 2.33
C TYR A 289 -2.88 -17.93 0.99
N ASP A 290 -2.17 -18.80 0.26
CA ASP A 290 -1.62 -18.45 -1.04
C ASP A 290 -2.74 -18.16 -2.06
N GLN A 291 -3.78 -18.99 -2.11
CA GLN A 291 -4.96 -18.75 -2.96
C GLN A 291 -5.66 -17.43 -2.67
N ILE A 292 -5.59 -16.93 -1.43
CA ILE A 292 -6.18 -15.65 -1.04
C ILE A 292 -5.23 -14.48 -1.29
N ALA A 293 -3.97 -14.60 -0.89
CA ALA A 293 -3.00 -13.51 -0.90
C ALA A 293 -2.36 -13.31 -2.27
N SER A 294 -2.07 -14.38 -3.01
CA SER A 294 -1.35 -14.31 -4.30
C SER A 294 -2.08 -13.42 -5.32
N PRO A 295 -3.40 -13.56 -5.56
CA PRO A 295 -4.12 -12.66 -6.47
C PRO A 295 -4.04 -11.19 -6.06
N LEU A 296 -4.01 -10.90 -4.75
CA LEU A 296 -3.87 -9.53 -4.24
C LEU A 296 -2.45 -8.99 -4.41
N LEU A 297 -1.44 -9.84 -4.25
CA LEU A 297 -0.03 -9.46 -4.41
C LEU A 297 0.33 -9.09 -5.85
N TRP A 298 -0.33 -9.74 -6.81
CA TRP A 298 -0.16 -9.52 -8.25
C TRP A 298 -1.21 -8.58 -8.83
N SER A 299 -2.06 -8.00 -7.99
CA SER A 299 -2.98 -6.93 -8.39
C SER A 299 -2.28 -5.59 -8.32
N ARG A 300 -2.71 -4.66 -9.18
CA ARG A 300 -2.44 -3.23 -9.06
C ARG A 300 -2.95 -2.74 -7.70
N TRP A 301 -2.05 -2.08 -6.98
CA TRP A 301 -2.33 -1.48 -5.68
C TRP A 301 -2.55 0.01 -5.84
N VAL A 302 -3.61 0.51 -5.23
CA VAL A 302 -3.99 1.92 -5.27
C VAL A 302 -4.22 2.41 -3.84
N MET A 303 -3.73 3.61 -3.54
CA MET A 303 -4.10 4.37 -2.36
C MET A 303 -5.04 5.50 -2.78
N VAL A 304 -6.32 5.38 -2.44
CA VAL A 304 -7.29 6.45 -2.65
C VAL A 304 -7.22 7.39 -1.46
N ARG A 305 -6.88 8.66 -1.70
CA ARG A 305 -6.75 9.68 -0.67
C ARG A 305 -7.77 10.78 -0.85
N THR A 306 -8.15 11.40 0.26
CA THR A 306 -9.05 12.54 0.30
C THR A 306 -8.56 13.59 1.29
N ASN A 307 -8.93 14.85 1.05
CA ASN A 307 -8.67 15.94 2.00
C ASN A 307 -9.68 15.93 3.17
N GLU A 308 -10.86 15.36 2.95
CA GLU A 308 -11.92 15.22 3.95
C GLU A 308 -12.04 13.76 4.44
N PRO A 309 -12.46 13.52 5.69
CA PRO A 309 -12.57 12.19 6.24
C PRO A 309 -13.85 11.48 5.76
N VAL A 310 -13.82 10.97 4.53
CA VAL A 310 -14.98 10.35 3.87
C VAL A 310 -15.01 8.83 3.97
N PHE A 311 -13.95 8.18 4.43
CA PHE A 311 -13.94 6.72 4.58
C PHE A 311 -14.45 6.32 5.96
N VAL A 312 -15.10 5.15 5.99
CA VAL A 312 -15.60 4.50 7.21
C VAL A 312 -14.87 3.18 7.41
N LEU A 313 -14.72 2.73 8.66
CA LEU A 313 -14.22 1.40 8.97
C LEU A 313 -15.41 0.50 9.30
N PRO A 314 -15.78 -0.43 8.39
CA PRO A 314 -16.90 -1.32 8.62
C PRO A 314 -16.56 -2.38 9.67
N ASP A 315 -17.58 -2.94 10.33
CA ASP A 315 -17.41 -4.11 11.20
C ASP A 315 -16.83 -5.35 10.48
N THR A 316 -16.88 -5.36 9.15
CA THR A 316 -16.23 -6.34 8.27
C THR A 316 -14.73 -6.11 8.05
N ALA A 317 -14.17 -5.03 8.59
CA ALA A 317 -12.80 -4.52 8.42
C ALA A 317 -12.42 -4.09 6.98
N SER A 318 -12.86 -4.85 5.98
CA SER A 318 -12.53 -4.67 4.58
C SER A 318 -13.59 -5.30 3.68
N ILE A 319 -13.64 -4.85 2.44
CA ILE A 319 -14.50 -5.43 1.41
C ILE A 319 -13.68 -6.35 0.53
N TRP A 320 -14.29 -7.49 0.21
CA TRP A 320 -13.79 -8.47 -0.74
C TRP A 320 -14.84 -8.68 -1.83
N GLY A 321 -14.39 -8.81 -3.07
CA GLY A 321 -15.22 -9.03 -4.23
C GLY A 321 -14.41 -9.49 -5.44
N THR A 322 -15.03 -9.44 -6.61
CA THR A 322 -14.40 -9.81 -7.87
C THR A 322 -14.73 -8.80 -8.97
N PHE A 323 -13.79 -8.53 -9.86
CA PHE A 323 -13.97 -7.71 -11.06
C PHE A 323 -13.18 -8.33 -12.20
N ASN A 324 -13.85 -8.53 -13.34
CA ASN A 324 -13.30 -9.26 -14.49
C ASN A 324 -12.67 -10.62 -14.10
N GLY A 325 -13.30 -11.34 -13.16
CA GLY A 325 -12.80 -12.64 -12.67
C GLY A 325 -11.64 -12.56 -11.67
N HIS A 326 -11.11 -11.38 -11.39
CA HIS A 326 -9.99 -11.17 -10.46
C HIS A 326 -10.45 -10.67 -9.10
N ARG A 327 -9.73 -11.03 -8.04
CA ARG A 327 -10.07 -10.66 -6.66
C ARG A 327 -9.78 -9.19 -6.40
N ILE A 328 -10.74 -8.51 -5.76
CA ILE A 328 -10.61 -7.14 -5.27
C ILE A 328 -10.60 -7.14 -3.75
N LEU A 329 -9.77 -6.27 -3.19
CA LEU A 329 -9.79 -5.88 -1.80
C LEU A 329 -9.93 -4.36 -1.68
N VAL A 330 -10.82 -3.90 -0.80
CA VAL A 330 -10.89 -2.50 -0.37
C VAL A 330 -10.75 -2.46 1.15
N ALA A 331 -9.70 -1.81 1.65
CA ALA A 331 -9.34 -1.76 3.05
C ALA A 331 -9.13 -0.30 3.51
N PRO A 332 -10.06 0.28 4.28
CA PRO A 332 -9.91 1.63 4.82
C PRO A 332 -8.83 1.61 5.91
N LEU A 333 -7.76 2.38 5.71
CA LEU A 333 -6.64 2.43 6.66
C LEU A 333 -6.79 3.60 7.63
N THR A 334 -7.32 4.73 7.14
CA THR A 334 -7.68 5.92 7.91
C THR A 334 -8.99 6.50 7.37
N PRO A 335 -9.61 7.49 8.04
CA PRO A 335 -10.76 8.20 7.49
C PRO A 335 -10.50 8.92 6.15
N THR A 336 -9.23 9.17 5.79
CA THR A 336 -8.81 9.92 4.59
C THR A 336 -7.99 9.09 3.60
N ALA A 337 -7.72 7.82 3.89
CA ALA A 337 -6.91 6.95 3.04
C ALA A 337 -7.46 5.52 3.02
N CYS A 338 -7.74 5.03 1.82
CA CYS A 338 -8.24 3.68 1.58
C CYS A 338 -7.33 2.93 0.60
N PHE A 339 -6.89 1.75 1.01
CA PHE A 339 -6.11 0.86 0.16
C PHE A 339 -7.06 0.03 -0.73
N VAL A 340 -6.71 -0.10 -2.00
CA VAL A 340 -7.44 -0.91 -2.97
C VAL A 340 -6.48 -1.82 -3.73
N SER A 341 -6.76 -3.12 -3.72
CA SER A 341 -6.23 -4.09 -4.69
C SER A 341 -7.27 -4.20 -5.81
N SER A 342 -7.03 -3.58 -6.96
CA SER A 342 -8.09 -3.33 -7.96
C SER A 342 -8.50 -4.55 -8.81
N GLY A 343 -7.81 -5.68 -8.69
CA GLY A 343 -8.02 -6.86 -9.54
C GLY A 343 -7.37 -6.74 -10.93
N ILE A 344 -6.77 -5.60 -11.26
CA ILE A 344 -5.99 -5.43 -12.49
C ILE A 344 -4.64 -6.11 -12.29
N LEU A 345 -4.26 -7.04 -13.17
CA LEU A 345 -3.04 -7.82 -13.01
C LEU A 345 -1.77 -7.02 -13.37
N GLU A 346 -0.72 -7.22 -12.57
CA GLU A 346 0.62 -6.68 -12.79
C GLU A 346 1.60 -7.78 -13.20
N THR A 347 2.55 -7.44 -14.07
CA THR A 347 3.72 -8.28 -14.37
C THR A 347 4.81 -8.17 -13.31
N GLU A 348 4.83 -7.09 -12.53
CA GLU A 348 5.76 -6.86 -11.45
C GLU A 348 5.04 -6.45 -10.16
N LYS A 349 5.45 -7.03 -9.04
CA LYS A 349 4.89 -6.68 -7.73
C LYS A 349 5.21 -5.23 -7.40
N ARG A 350 4.19 -4.40 -7.19
CA ARG A 350 4.35 -3.00 -6.78
C ARG A 350 5.02 -2.89 -5.40
N VAL A 351 5.88 -1.89 -5.24
CA VAL A 351 6.53 -1.55 -3.95
C VAL A 351 5.85 -0.36 -3.27
N ILE A 352 5.11 0.43 -4.04
CA ILE A 352 4.31 1.58 -3.58
C ILE A 352 2.98 1.53 -4.36
N PRO A 353 1.82 1.69 -3.69
CA PRO A 353 0.54 1.86 -4.36
C PRO A 353 0.49 3.14 -5.20
N ASP A 354 -0.18 3.10 -6.35
CA ASP A 354 -0.48 4.32 -7.11
C ASP A 354 -1.40 5.23 -6.29
N GLU A 355 -1.11 6.53 -6.22
CA GLU A 355 -1.93 7.47 -5.46
C GLU A 355 -2.99 8.10 -6.35
N LEU A 356 -4.26 7.95 -5.95
CA LEU A 356 -5.39 8.57 -6.62
C LEU A 356 -6.12 9.50 -5.65
N SER A 357 -6.44 10.70 -6.12
CA SER A 357 -7.29 11.66 -5.40
C SER A 357 -8.46 12.03 -6.32
N ASN A 358 -9.62 11.44 -6.06
CA ASN A 358 -10.83 11.65 -6.86
C ASN A 358 -12.07 11.50 -5.95
N ASP A 359 -12.87 12.55 -5.87
CA ASP A 359 -14.01 12.63 -4.97
C ASP A 359 -15.12 11.62 -5.31
N GLU A 360 -15.35 11.36 -6.59
CA GLU A 360 -16.33 10.38 -7.02
C GLU A 360 -15.91 8.97 -6.58
N LEU A 361 -14.67 8.58 -6.89
CA LEU A 361 -14.09 7.31 -6.48
C LEU A 361 -14.17 7.13 -4.96
N ALA A 362 -13.77 8.14 -4.20
CA ALA A 362 -13.80 8.09 -2.75
C ALA A 362 -15.23 7.92 -2.21
N ARG A 363 -16.22 8.61 -2.78
CA ARG A 363 -17.64 8.46 -2.42
C ARG A 363 -18.20 7.08 -2.80
N VAL A 364 -17.79 6.51 -3.93
CA VAL A 364 -18.21 5.16 -4.34
C VAL A 364 -17.61 4.11 -3.39
N ILE A 365 -16.33 4.23 -3.04
CA ILE A 365 -15.66 3.36 -2.06
C ILE A 365 -16.33 3.48 -0.69
N SER A 366 -16.58 4.69 -0.20
CA SER A 366 -17.26 4.92 1.08
C SER A 366 -18.65 4.27 1.13
N ARG A 367 -19.45 4.45 0.08
CA ARG A 367 -20.75 3.77 -0.04
C ARG A 367 -20.63 2.25 -0.06
N SER A 368 -19.61 1.71 -0.73
CA SER A 368 -19.32 0.27 -0.74
C SER A 368 -19.00 -0.25 0.66
N LEU A 369 -18.24 0.53 1.44
CA LEU A 369 -17.86 0.19 2.81
C LEU A 369 -19.10 0.15 3.71
N ILE A 370 -19.95 1.17 3.65
CA ILE A 370 -21.22 1.21 4.38
C ILE A 370 -22.14 0.05 3.97
N ALA A 371 -22.26 -0.22 2.67
CA ALA A 371 -23.07 -1.33 2.15
C ALA A 371 -22.57 -2.71 2.60
N SER A 372 -21.28 -2.84 2.89
CA SER A 372 -20.69 -4.09 3.38
C SER A 372 -20.88 -4.35 4.88
N CYS A 373 -21.28 -3.32 5.64
CA CYS A 373 -21.44 -3.39 7.09
C CYS A 373 -22.60 -4.31 7.46
N GLN A 374 -22.36 -5.20 8.43
CA GLN A 374 -23.41 -6.10 8.92
C GLN A 374 -24.25 -5.38 9.96
N ASN A 375 -23.61 -4.85 11.01
CA ASN A 375 -24.30 -4.24 12.15
C ASN A 375 -23.92 -2.77 12.32
N ASP A 376 -22.65 -2.43 12.14
CA ASP A 376 -22.17 -1.07 12.40
C ASP A 376 -20.88 -0.73 11.64
N PHE A 377 -20.52 0.54 11.69
CA PHE A 377 -19.22 1.04 11.28
C PHE A 377 -18.79 2.19 12.18
N VAL A 378 -17.51 2.53 12.11
CA VAL A 378 -16.96 3.72 12.76
C VAL A 378 -16.49 4.74 11.72
N SER A 379 -16.64 6.01 12.05
CA SER A 379 -16.22 7.12 11.21
C SER A 379 -15.47 8.17 12.03
N HIS A 380 -14.87 9.12 11.32
CA HIS A 380 -14.43 10.38 11.92
C HIS A 380 -15.65 11.22 12.33
N SER A 381 -15.49 12.11 13.32
CA SER A 381 -16.52 13.04 13.80
C SER A 381 -17.09 13.95 12.70
N LYS A 382 -16.21 14.39 11.80
CA LYS A 382 -16.51 15.20 10.60
C LYS A 382 -17.01 14.40 9.39
N PHE A 383 -17.31 13.11 9.53
CA PHE A 383 -17.82 12.31 8.42
C PHE A 383 -19.18 12.86 7.93
N PRO A 384 -19.39 13.06 6.62
CA PRO A 384 -20.66 13.52 6.10
C PRO A 384 -21.77 12.49 6.39
N LYS A 385 -23.03 12.94 6.39
CA LYS A 385 -24.17 12.04 6.61
C LYS A 385 -24.10 10.85 5.63
N PRO A 386 -24.30 9.60 6.10
CA PRO A 386 -24.27 8.42 5.23
C PRO A 386 -25.24 8.60 4.05
N ALA A 387 -24.75 8.41 2.82
CA ALA A 387 -25.58 8.39 1.63
C ALA A 387 -26.34 7.05 1.52
N ALA A 388 -27.47 7.05 0.80
CA ALA A 388 -28.19 5.82 0.48
C ALA A 388 -27.25 4.79 -0.20
N THR A 389 -27.34 3.54 0.24
CA THR A 389 -26.45 2.46 -0.22
C THR A 389 -27.04 1.76 -1.45
N GLY A 390 -26.25 1.66 -2.52
CA GLY A 390 -26.53 0.76 -3.65
C GLY A 390 -26.11 -0.68 -3.36
N LEU A 391 -26.26 -1.57 -4.35
CA LEU A 391 -25.75 -2.93 -4.24
C LEU A 391 -24.22 -2.92 -4.17
N LYS A 392 -23.67 -3.62 -3.18
CA LYS A 392 -22.24 -3.66 -2.88
C LYS A 392 -21.39 -3.99 -4.13
N ASP A 393 -21.77 -5.01 -4.89
CA ASP A 393 -20.97 -5.52 -6.01
C ASP A 393 -21.00 -4.57 -7.22
N GLU A 394 -22.11 -3.86 -7.43
CA GLU A 394 -22.22 -2.79 -8.44
C GLU A 394 -21.30 -1.61 -8.09
N LEU A 395 -21.27 -1.20 -6.82
CA LEU A 395 -20.42 -0.12 -6.36
C LEU A 395 -18.93 -0.47 -6.45
N LEU A 396 -18.54 -1.69 -6.09
CA LEU A 396 -17.16 -2.17 -6.25
C LEU A 396 -16.72 -2.19 -7.72
N SER A 397 -17.59 -2.70 -8.60
CA SER A 397 -17.33 -2.74 -10.04
C SER A 397 -17.15 -1.33 -10.60
N ARG A 398 -18.00 -0.38 -10.17
CA ARG A 398 -17.85 1.04 -10.54
C ARG A 398 -16.55 1.64 -10.04
N ALA A 399 -16.15 1.38 -8.79
CA ALA A 399 -14.89 1.87 -8.25
C ALA A 399 -13.68 1.38 -9.08
N CYS A 400 -13.70 0.11 -9.51
CA CYS A 400 -12.60 -0.46 -10.29
C CYS A 400 -12.54 0.09 -11.71
N ARG A 401 -13.69 0.36 -12.35
CA ARG A 401 -13.72 1.07 -13.65
C ARG A 401 -13.12 2.47 -13.55
N ILE A 402 -13.53 3.24 -12.55
CA ILE A 402 -12.97 4.59 -12.32
C ILE A 402 -11.45 4.52 -12.07
N ILE A 403 -10.98 3.50 -11.32
CA ILE A 403 -9.53 3.28 -11.14
C ILE A 403 -8.83 2.99 -12.48
N GLY A 404 -9.41 2.12 -13.32
CA GLY A 404 -8.87 1.81 -14.65
C GLY A 404 -8.76 3.05 -15.54
N GLU A 405 -9.82 3.86 -15.59
CA GLU A 405 -9.89 5.12 -16.32
C GLU A 405 -8.81 6.11 -15.82
N LEU A 406 -8.70 6.32 -14.51
CA LEU A 406 -7.73 7.25 -13.92
C LEU A 406 -6.27 6.82 -14.12
N LEU A 407 -6.02 5.52 -14.25
CA LEU A 407 -4.69 4.98 -14.51
C LEU A 407 -4.36 4.88 -16.01
N ASN A 408 -5.25 5.32 -16.90
CA ASN A 408 -5.13 5.19 -18.36
C ASN A 408 -4.80 3.76 -18.80
N LEU A 409 -5.42 2.77 -18.16
CA LEU A 409 -5.25 1.38 -18.52
C LEU A 409 -6.27 1.06 -19.61
N ALA A 410 -5.78 0.63 -20.79
CA ALA A 410 -6.65 0.12 -21.85
C ALA A 410 -7.46 -1.07 -21.30
N GLU A 411 -8.77 -1.09 -21.61
CA GLU A 411 -9.75 -2.07 -21.08
C GLU A 411 -9.34 -3.53 -21.22
#